data_AF-A0A7J4QPR6-F1
#
_entry.id   AF-A0A7J4QPR6-F1
#
_cell.length_a   1.000
_cell.length_b   1.000
_cell.length_c   1.000
_cell.angle_alpha   90.00
_cell.angle_beta   90.00
_cell.angle_gamma   90.00
#
_symmetry.space_group_name_H-M   'P 1'
#
loop_
_entity.id
_entity.type
_entity.pdbx_description
1 polymer ?
#
loop_
_entity_poly.entity_id
_entity_poly.type
_entity_poly.pdbx_seq_one_letter_code
_entity_poly.pdbx_strand_id
1 'polypeptide(L)'
;MDESEKQEEKEQTPDPTFVIESPYGPVSVDMKAYADAKMAANKLMPKQPRTNMFDSKMFTFLNAPKTQRDSRYWKGQLGALMKMHLDQYLTPEFTVSEEFSIEDGIIRPCMYDTIPLQGKQRARIMVIGTRFYESKADPQLRFILISSVDGDGDHRITIHVPVGHEMKNERYDFNNFINQLEDDFYENGPLNEAFFDLKYNFIQRDANIDALLAWDPKVKEMLWKDIITFQKAMPKLQKLGLANSRGVILAG
;
A
#
# COMPACT_ATOMS: atom_id res chain seq x y z
N MET A 1 -4.57 -5.50 -81.74
CA MET A 1 -3.63 -4.41 -82.02
C MET A 1 -4.37 -3.15 -81.64
N ASP A 2 -4.05 -2.39 -80.63
CA ASP A 2 -3.04 -2.28 -79.56
C ASP A 2 -3.52 -0.99 -78.85
N GLU A 3 -3.25 -0.64 -77.61
CA GLU A 3 -2.55 -1.17 -76.47
C GLU A 3 -3.15 -0.35 -75.32
N SER A 4 -3.26 -0.98 -74.15
CA SER A 4 -3.71 -0.38 -72.91
C SER A 4 -2.73 0.69 -72.39
N GLU A 5 -3.14 1.95 -72.34
CA GLU A 5 -2.44 2.99 -71.57
C GLU A 5 -2.85 2.91 -70.08
N LYS A 6 -1.93 2.39 -69.26
CA LYS A 6 -1.96 2.54 -67.80
C LYS A 6 -1.58 3.98 -67.45
N GLN A 7 -2.49 4.71 -66.82
CA GLN A 7 -2.16 5.97 -66.15
C GLN A 7 -1.52 5.67 -64.79
N GLU A 8 -0.28 6.13 -64.59
CA GLU A 8 0.40 6.18 -63.30
C GLU A 8 -0.16 7.35 -62.46
N GLU A 9 -0.76 7.04 -61.30
CA GLU A 9 -1.06 8.04 -60.27
C GLU A 9 0.26 8.54 -59.66
N LYS A 10 0.64 9.79 -59.94
CA LYS A 10 1.69 10.49 -59.20
C LYS A 10 1.14 10.94 -57.85
N GLU A 11 1.64 10.34 -56.77
CA GLU A 11 1.46 10.85 -55.40
C GLU A 11 1.89 12.33 -55.33
N GLN A 12 0.93 13.22 -55.05
CA GLN A 12 1.22 14.61 -54.73
C GLN A 12 1.85 14.65 -53.33
N THR A 13 3.14 14.97 -53.26
CA THR A 13 3.78 15.35 -51.99
C THR A 13 3.08 16.59 -51.44
N PRO A 14 2.55 16.55 -50.20
CA PRO A 14 1.84 17.69 -49.63
C PRO A 14 2.81 18.87 -49.43
N ASP A 15 2.44 20.03 -49.96
CA ASP A 15 3.18 21.28 -49.79
C ASP A 15 3.05 21.73 -48.32
N PRO A 16 4.16 21.82 -47.54
CA PRO A 16 4.12 22.07 -46.10
C PRO A 16 3.89 23.56 -45.77
N THR A 17 3.12 24.27 -46.58
CA THR A 17 3.00 25.72 -46.53
C THR A 17 1.61 26.13 -46.09
N PHE A 18 1.49 26.89 -44.99
CA PHE A 18 0.24 27.42 -44.47
C PHE A 18 0.18 28.93 -44.70
N VAL A 19 -0.83 29.42 -45.42
CA VAL A 19 -0.98 30.84 -45.75
C VAL A 19 -2.06 31.47 -44.87
N ILE A 20 -1.70 32.56 -44.19
CA ILE A 20 -2.61 33.37 -43.38
C ILE A 20 -2.87 34.67 -44.13
N GLU A 21 -4.14 34.95 -44.42
CA GLU A 21 -4.54 36.27 -44.94
C GLU A 21 -4.57 37.29 -43.81
N SER A 22 -3.75 38.33 -43.92
CA SER A 22 -3.70 39.43 -42.96
C SER A 22 -4.04 40.77 -43.65
N PRO A 23 -4.44 41.81 -42.89
CA PRO A 23 -4.73 43.14 -43.44
C PRO A 23 -3.55 43.81 -44.16
N TYR A 24 -2.34 43.29 -44.01
CA TYR A 24 -1.11 43.78 -44.64
C TYR A 24 -0.63 42.88 -45.79
N GLY A 25 -1.43 41.88 -46.19
CA GLY A 25 -1.13 40.91 -47.24
C GLY A 25 -1.03 39.46 -46.74
N PRO A 26 -0.99 38.49 -47.66
CA PRO A 26 -0.86 37.08 -47.31
C PRO A 26 0.52 36.78 -46.73
N VAL A 27 0.55 36.18 -45.55
CA VAL A 27 1.76 35.69 -44.89
C VAL A 27 1.81 34.18 -45.03
N SER A 28 2.88 33.68 -45.66
CA SER A 28 3.10 32.25 -45.85
C SER A 28 4.05 31.72 -44.79
N VAL A 29 3.66 30.64 -44.11
CA VAL A 29 4.45 29.96 -43.07
C VAL A 29 4.80 28.55 -43.55
N ASP A 30 6.10 28.29 -43.71
CA ASP A 30 6.62 26.95 -43.93
C ASP A 30 6.55 26.16 -42.61
N MET A 31 5.65 25.18 -42.57
CA MET A 31 5.40 24.33 -41.41
C MET A 31 6.57 23.39 -41.11
N LYS A 32 7.36 23.03 -42.12
CA LYS A 32 8.59 22.24 -41.93
C LYS A 32 9.65 23.10 -41.24
N ALA A 33 9.86 24.32 -41.72
CA ALA A 33 10.77 25.27 -41.08
C ALA A 33 10.34 25.59 -39.64
N TYR A 34 9.04 25.74 -39.40
CA TYR A 34 8.48 25.92 -38.06
C TYR A 34 8.72 24.71 -37.15
N ALA A 35 8.49 23.49 -37.64
CA ALA A 35 8.73 22.27 -36.87
C ALA A 35 10.22 22.09 -36.53
N ASP A 36 11.11 22.37 -37.49
CA ASP A 36 12.56 22.31 -37.30
C ASP A 36 13.04 23.36 -36.29
N ALA A 37 12.54 24.59 -36.38
CA ALA A 37 12.83 25.65 -35.42
C ALA A 37 12.32 25.31 -34.01
N LYS A 38 11.12 24.72 -33.91
CA LYS A 38 10.55 24.24 -32.63
C LYS A 38 11.38 23.11 -32.02
N MET A 39 11.85 22.16 -32.83
CA MET A 39 12.74 21.09 -32.37
C MET A 39 14.10 21.63 -31.93
N ALA A 40 14.67 22.60 -32.66
CA ALA A 40 15.92 23.25 -32.28
C ALA A 40 15.77 24.04 -30.97
N ALA A 41 14.67 24.79 -30.80
CA ALA A 41 14.36 25.49 -29.56
C ALA A 41 14.21 24.53 -28.37
N ASN A 42 13.49 23.41 -28.56
CA ASN A 42 13.34 22.37 -27.52
C ASN A 42 14.67 21.71 -27.14
N LYS A 43 15.64 21.59 -28.05
CA LYS A 43 16.99 21.07 -27.74
C LYS A 43 17.83 22.05 -26.91
N LEU A 44 17.57 23.35 -27.05
CA LEU A 44 18.25 24.43 -26.31
C LEU A 44 17.62 24.69 -24.94
N MET A 45 16.38 24.23 -24.72
CA MET A 45 15.78 24.29 -23.39
C MET A 45 16.56 23.39 -22.43
N PRO A 46 16.87 23.87 -21.20
CA PRO A 46 17.42 23.00 -20.19
C PRO A 46 16.48 21.82 -20.00
N LYS A 47 17.00 20.59 -20.08
CA LYS A 47 16.22 19.38 -19.82
C LYS A 47 15.59 19.54 -18.45
N GLN A 48 14.30 19.88 -18.40
CA GLN A 48 13.57 19.86 -17.15
C GLN A 48 13.72 18.43 -16.60
N PRO A 49 14.14 18.27 -15.32
CA PRO A 49 14.14 16.96 -14.73
C PRO A 49 12.72 16.42 -14.91
N ARG A 50 12.59 15.27 -15.59
CA ARG A 50 11.30 14.57 -15.67
C ARG A 50 10.96 14.17 -14.25
N THR A 51 10.27 15.04 -13.52
CA THR A 51 9.66 14.67 -12.25
C THR A 51 8.64 13.61 -12.58
N ASN A 52 8.83 12.43 -12.00
CA ASN A 52 7.85 11.36 -12.07
C ASN A 52 6.51 11.93 -11.58
N MET A 53 5.42 11.65 -12.29
CA MET A 53 4.06 12.12 -11.94
C MET A 53 3.73 11.78 -10.48
N PHE A 54 4.16 10.61 -10.02
CA PHE A 54 4.05 10.20 -8.63
C PHE A 54 4.76 11.17 -7.68
N ASP A 55 6.03 11.45 -7.93
CA ASP A 55 6.86 12.34 -7.09
C ASP A 55 6.25 13.74 -7.03
N SER A 56 5.75 14.24 -8.17
CA SER A 56 5.06 15.54 -8.19
C SER A 56 3.82 15.53 -7.30
N LYS A 57 2.94 14.53 -7.41
CA LYS A 57 1.75 14.41 -6.56
C LYS A 57 2.11 14.27 -5.08
N MET A 58 3.11 13.44 -4.78
CA MET A 58 3.60 13.18 -3.44
C MET A 58 4.14 14.45 -2.77
N PHE A 59 5.06 15.17 -3.43
CA PHE A 59 5.67 16.38 -2.87
C PHE A 59 4.65 17.52 -2.74
N THR A 60 3.71 17.64 -3.68
CA THR A 60 2.61 18.60 -3.58
C THR A 60 1.70 18.30 -2.40
N PHE A 61 1.29 17.05 -2.20
CA PHE A 61 0.39 16.67 -1.11
C PHE A 61 1.03 16.85 0.27
N LEU A 62 2.28 16.40 0.40
CA LEU A 62 3.04 16.49 1.66
C LEU A 62 3.63 17.88 1.92
N ASN A 63 3.48 18.82 0.98
CA ASN A 63 4.07 20.16 1.02
C ASN A 63 5.56 20.16 1.39
N ALA A 64 6.32 19.19 0.85
CA ALA A 64 7.72 18.99 1.20
C ALA A 64 8.55 18.59 -0.02
N PRO A 65 9.79 19.10 -0.14
CA PRO A 65 10.68 18.79 -1.27
C PRO A 65 11.33 17.40 -1.17
N LYS A 66 11.25 16.75 0.01
CA LYS A 66 11.83 15.44 0.30
C LYS A 66 10.94 14.67 1.25
N THR A 67 10.92 13.35 1.10
CA THR A 67 10.20 12.42 1.98
C THR A 67 11.16 11.40 2.57
N GLN A 68 10.92 11.01 3.81
CA GLN A 68 11.46 9.77 4.38
C GLN A 68 10.43 8.65 4.20
N ARG A 69 10.93 7.43 4.08
CA ARG A 69 10.13 6.24 3.79
C ARG A 69 10.42 5.16 4.82
N ASP A 70 9.37 4.56 5.36
CA ASP A 70 9.43 3.31 6.11
C ASP A 70 8.59 2.25 5.40
N SER A 71 9.03 0.99 5.42
CA SER A 71 8.37 -0.10 4.72
C SER A 71 8.59 -1.44 5.39
N ARG A 72 7.54 -2.25 5.43
CA ARG A 72 7.56 -3.64 5.90
C ARG A 72 6.66 -4.50 5.04
N TYR A 73 7.04 -5.77 4.93
CA TYR A 73 6.27 -6.79 4.25
C TYR A 73 5.98 -7.94 5.21
N TRP A 74 4.87 -8.63 4.96
CA TRP A 74 4.47 -9.82 5.69
C TRP A 74 4.01 -10.88 4.70
N LYS A 75 4.25 -12.14 5.07
CA LYS A 75 4.00 -13.28 4.20
C LYS A 75 2.52 -13.62 4.10
N GLY A 76 2.05 -13.83 2.87
CA GLY A 76 0.73 -14.36 2.56
C GLY A 76 -0.41 -13.70 3.35
N GLN A 77 -1.25 -14.55 3.98
CA GLN A 77 -2.47 -14.12 4.68
C GLN A 77 -2.19 -13.13 5.82
N LEU A 78 -1.04 -13.22 6.52
CA LEU A 78 -0.70 -12.27 7.59
C LEU A 78 -0.65 -10.84 7.07
N GLY A 79 -0.01 -10.64 5.91
CA GLY A 79 0.09 -9.30 5.35
C GLY A 79 -1.23 -8.78 4.77
N ALA A 80 -2.12 -9.66 4.34
CA ALA A 80 -3.49 -9.28 4.00
C ALA A 80 -4.29 -8.83 5.24
N LEU A 81 -4.14 -9.55 6.37
CA LEU A 81 -4.76 -9.18 7.65
C LEU A 81 -4.17 -7.86 8.22
N MET A 82 -2.87 -7.63 8.05
CA MET A 82 -2.22 -6.38 8.46
C MET A 82 -2.78 -5.18 7.69
N LYS A 83 -2.94 -5.31 6.36
CA LYS A 83 -3.59 -4.27 5.53
C LYS A 83 -5.04 -4.02 5.90
N MET A 84 -5.77 -5.06 6.30
CA MET A 84 -7.14 -4.94 6.80
C MET A 84 -7.19 -4.15 8.11
N HIS A 85 -6.29 -4.47 9.04
CA HIS A 85 -6.19 -3.82 10.34
C HIS A 85 -5.76 -2.36 10.23
N LEU A 86 -4.83 -2.05 9.33
CA LEU A 86 -4.39 -0.69 9.03
C LEU A 86 -5.56 0.27 8.79
N ASP A 87 -6.55 -0.15 8.01
CA ASP A 87 -7.71 0.70 7.71
C ASP A 87 -8.51 1.01 8.98
N GLN A 88 -8.70 0.02 9.86
CA GLN A 88 -9.37 0.21 11.15
C GLN A 88 -8.53 1.07 12.11
N TYR A 89 -7.21 0.86 12.10
CA TYR A 89 -6.26 1.57 12.96
C TYR A 89 -6.23 3.08 12.66
N LEU A 90 -6.32 3.47 11.39
CA LEU A 90 -6.26 4.87 10.94
C LEU A 90 -7.61 5.58 10.90
N THR A 91 -8.72 4.84 10.67
CA THR A 91 -10.07 5.41 10.48
C THR A 91 -10.50 6.42 11.54
N PRO A 92 -10.18 6.27 12.84
CA PRO A 92 -10.60 7.25 13.86
C PRO A 92 -10.05 8.65 13.61
N GLU A 93 -8.78 8.79 13.26
CA GLU A 93 -8.06 10.07 13.24
C GLU A 93 -7.71 10.58 11.85
N PHE A 94 -7.76 9.73 10.82
CA PHE A 94 -7.37 10.10 9.47
C PHE A 94 -8.51 9.90 8.47
N THR A 95 -8.43 10.67 7.38
CA THR A 95 -9.28 10.54 6.20
C THR A 95 -8.42 10.38 4.95
N VAL A 96 -8.94 9.67 3.96
CA VAL A 96 -8.29 9.52 2.66
C VAL A 96 -8.74 10.67 1.76
N SER A 97 -7.80 11.50 1.31
CA SER A 97 -8.06 12.64 0.42
C SER A 97 -7.98 12.24 -1.06
N GLU A 98 -6.98 11.43 -1.42
CA GLU A 98 -6.81 10.85 -2.76
C GLU A 98 -6.50 9.36 -2.66
N GLU A 99 -7.00 8.60 -3.64
CA GLU A 99 -6.71 7.18 -3.79
C GLU A 99 -6.54 6.83 -5.28
N PHE A 100 -5.42 6.19 -5.61
CA PHE A 100 -5.11 5.76 -6.97
C PHE A 100 -3.97 4.74 -6.99
N SER A 101 -3.84 4.00 -8.09
CA SER A 101 -2.65 3.23 -8.43
C SER A 101 -1.94 3.89 -9.63
N ILE A 102 -0.64 3.64 -9.76
CA ILE A 102 0.12 4.06 -10.95
C ILE A 102 0.73 2.82 -11.58
N GLU A 103 0.32 2.56 -12.82
CA GLU A 103 0.85 1.47 -13.65
C GLU A 103 1.34 2.09 -14.96
N ASP A 104 2.61 1.85 -15.29
CA ASP A 104 3.27 2.39 -16.50
C ASP A 104 3.13 3.91 -16.67
N GLY A 105 3.11 4.65 -15.54
CA GLY A 105 2.95 6.10 -15.52
C GLY A 105 1.51 6.59 -15.73
N ILE A 106 0.54 5.68 -15.78
CA ILE A 106 -0.89 5.98 -15.93
C ILE A 106 -1.59 5.80 -14.59
N ILE A 107 -2.43 6.77 -14.23
CA ILE A 107 -3.29 6.70 -13.04
C ILE A 107 -4.41 5.69 -13.30
N ARG A 108 -4.57 4.74 -12.40
CA ARG A 108 -5.64 3.73 -12.43
C ARG A 108 -6.34 3.63 -11.07
N PRO A 109 -7.52 2.99 -11.02
CA PRO A 109 -8.15 2.64 -9.75
C PRO A 109 -7.26 1.69 -8.93
N CYS A 110 -7.35 1.76 -7.61
CA CYS A 110 -6.70 0.80 -6.72
C CYS A 110 -7.30 -0.60 -6.89
N MET A 111 -6.48 -1.63 -6.68
CA MET A 111 -6.93 -3.02 -6.67
C MET A 111 -7.37 -3.41 -5.27
N TYR A 112 -8.53 -4.05 -5.21
CA TYR A 112 -9.14 -4.51 -3.97
C TYR A 112 -9.41 -6.00 -4.03
N ASP A 113 -9.28 -6.64 -2.88
CA ASP A 113 -9.67 -8.03 -2.69
C ASP A 113 -10.49 -8.18 -1.41
N THR A 114 -11.18 -9.31 -1.27
CA THR A 114 -12.02 -9.63 -0.12
C THR A 114 -11.50 -10.87 0.59
N ILE A 115 -10.91 -10.66 1.77
CA ILE A 115 -10.33 -11.74 2.58
C ILE A 115 -11.35 -12.33 3.56
N PRO A 116 -11.27 -13.64 3.84
CA PRO A 116 -12.05 -14.26 4.89
C PRO A 116 -11.51 -13.88 6.27
N LEU A 117 -12.42 -13.65 7.22
CA LEU A 117 -12.11 -13.48 8.65
C LEU A 117 -12.70 -14.66 9.43
N GLN A 118 -12.47 -14.68 10.75
CA GLN A 118 -13.06 -15.71 11.61
C GLN A 118 -14.59 -15.72 11.49
N GLY A 119 -15.17 -16.91 11.37
CA GLY A 119 -16.59 -17.11 11.13
C GLY A 119 -16.98 -16.87 9.66
N LYS A 120 -18.21 -16.40 9.43
CA LYS A 120 -18.73 -16.09 8.08
C LYS A 120 -18.48 -14.63 7.66
N GLN A 121 -17.49 -13.99 8.29
CA GLN A 121 -17.17 -12.59 8.04
C GLN A 121 -16.15 -12.46 6.91
N ARG A 122 -16.23 -11.34 6.18
CA ARG A 122 -15.31 -11.00 5.12
C ARG A 122 -14.99 -9.52 5.19
N ALA A 123 -13.75 -9.15 4.88
CA ALA A 123 -13.31 -7.77 4.83
C ALA A 123 -12.69 -7.44 3.48
N ARG A 124 -13.02 -6.26 2.96
CA ARG A 124 -12.42 -5.73 1.74
C ARG A 124 -11.13 -4.99 2.10
N ILE A 125 -10.06 -5.24 1.35
CA ILE A 125 -8.75 -4.63 1.57
C ILE A 125 -8.20 -4.02 0.28
N MET A 126 -7.45 -2.93 0.38
CA MET A 126 -6.67 -2.38 -0.74
C MET A 126 -5.38 -3.20 -0.89
N VAL A 127 -5.31 -4.03 -1.93
CA VAL A 127 -4.17 -4.92 -2.19
C VAL A 127 -3.03 -4.16 -2.86
N ILE A 128 -3.35 -3.37 -3.89
CA ILE A 128 -2.39 -2.55 -4.63
C ILE A 128 -2.97 -1.15 -4.81
N GLY A 129 -2.23 -0.13 -4.39
CA GLY A 129 -2.70 1.24 -4.48
C GLY A 129 -1.93 2.21 -3.60
N THR A 130 -2.20 3.49 -3.82
CA THR A 130 -1.67 4.61 -3.04
C THR A 130 -2.84 5.37 -2.43
N ARG A 131 -2.73 5.71 -1.15
CA ARG A 131 -3.67 6.57 -0.43
C ARG A 131 -2.95 7.75 0.19
N PHE A 132 -3.56 8.91 0.06
CA PHE A 132 -3.10 10.14 0.67
C PHE A 132 -3.95 10.35 1.93
N TYR A 133 -3.32 10.32 3.09
CA TYR A 133 -4.00 10.45 4.37
C TYR A 133 -3.78 11.85 4.95
N GLU A 134 -4.88 12.45 5.42
CA GLU A 134 -4.90 13.72 6.13
C GLU A 134 -5.59 13.53 7.49
N SER A 135 -4.96 14.04 8.53
CA SER A 135 -5.52 14.02 9.89
C SER A 135 -6.77 14.89 9.95
N LYS A 136 -7.78 14.39 10.67
CA LYS A 136 -9.03 15.10 10.93
C LYS A 136 -8.85 16.26 11.91
N ALA A 137 -7.82 16.20 12.76
CA ALA A 137 -7.57 17.17 13.81
C ALA A 137 -6.52 18.22 13.41
N ASP A 138 -5.46 17.79 12.69
CA ASP A 138 -4.37 18.66 12.26
C ASP A 138 -4.10 18.48 10.75
N PRO A 139 -4.54 19.42 9.90
CA PRO A 139 -4.30 19.37 8.46
C PRO A 139 -2.82 19.33 8.06
N GLN A 140 -1.87 19.68 8.94
CA GLN A 140 -0.44 19.55 8.64
C GLN A 140 0.06 18.11 8.77
N LEU A 141 -0.62 17.28 9.55
CA LEU A 141 -0.28 15.88 9.74
C LEU A 141 -0.83 15.05 8.56
N ARG A 142 -0.03 14.99 7.49
CA ARG A 142 -0.33 14.27 6.25
C ARG A 142 0.75 13.25 5.93
N PHE A 143 0.33 12.10 5.45
CA PHE A 143 1.25 11.06 5.00
C PHE A 143 0.67 10.30 3.81
N ILE A 144 1.54 9.59 3.10
CA ILE A 144 1.15 8.77 1.96
C ILE A 144 1.41 7.32 2.30
N LEU A 145 0.46 6.47 1.95
CA LEU A 145 0.57 5.03 2.12
C LEU A 145 0.51 4.35 0.76
N ILE A 146 1.47 3.47 0.51
CA ILE A 146 1.50 2.61 -0.66
C ILE A 146 1.33 1.17 -0.19
N SER A 147 0.29 0.53 -0.71
CA SER A 147 0.03 -0.89 -0.58
C SER A 147 0.50 -1.58 -1.87
N SER A 148 1.33 -2.62 -1.74
CA SER A 148 1.80 -3.41 -2.88
C SER A 148 1.89 -4.90 -2.53
N VAL A 149 2.04 -5.73 -3.54
CA VAL A 149 2.35 -7.16 -3.38
C VAL A 149 3.65 -7.42 -4.12
N ASP A 150 4.61 -8.00 -3.43
CA ASP A 150 5.91 -8.35 -3.96
C ASP A 150 5.80 -9.56 -4.90
N GLY A 151 6.83 -9.81 -5.71
CA GLY A 151 6.78 -10.87 -6.74
C GLY A 151 6.61 -12.29 -6.18
N ASP A 152 6.89 -12.50 -4.90
CA ASP A 152 6.69 -13.75 -4.16
C ASP A 152 5.32 -13.85 -3.46
N GLY A 153 4.47 -12.83 -3.61
CA GLY A 153 3.15 -12.77 -2.99
C GLY A 153 3.14 -12.14 -1.60
N ASP A 154 4.27 -11.63 -1.11
CA ASP A 154 4.32 -10.94 0.18
C ASP A 154 3.63 -9.57 0.09
N HIS A 155 2.77 -9.29 1.06
CA HIS A 155 2.02 -8.03 1.11
C HIS A 155 2.88 -6.98 1.81
N ARG A 156 3.10 -5.86 1.13
CA ARG A 156 3.94 -4.76 1.61
C ARG A 156 3.13 -3.50 1.86
N ILE A 157 3.48 -2.80 2.93
CA ILE A 157 3.02 -1.46 3.26
C ILE A 157 4.24 -0.56 3.27
N THR A 158 4.10 0.62 2.68
CA THR A 158 5.13 1.64 2.64
C THR A 158 4.50 2.96 3.00
N ILE A 159 5.08 3.67 3.96
CA ILE A 159 4.66 5.01 4.34
C ILE A 159 5.69 6.03 3.86
N HIS A 160 5.20 7.17 3.37
CA HIS A 160 6.00 8.34 3.03
C HIS A 160 5.55 9.51 3.89
N VAL A 161 6.50 10.11 4.59
CA VAL A 161 6.28 11.29 5.42
C VAL A 161 7.30 12.38 5.07
N PRO A 162 6.96 13.67 5.23
CA PRO A 162 7.85 14.75 4.85
C PRO A 162 9.09 14.82 5.76
N VAL A 163 10.27 15.07 5.19
CA VAL A 163 11.51 15.22 5.96
C VAL A 163 11.53 16.58 6.66
N GLY A 164 11.94 16.60 7.94
CA GLY A 164 12.12 17.84 8.70
C GLY A 164 10.84 18.39 9.34
N HIS A 165 9.73 17.64 9.25
CA HIS A 165 8.50 17.91 9.97
C HIS A 165 8.32 16.90 11.11
N GLU A 166 7.84 17.38 12.25
CA GLU A 166 7.47 16.51 13.36
C GLU A 166 6.16 15.81 13.01
N MET A 167 6.26 14.52 12.71
CA MET A 167 5.14 13.68 12.30
C MET A 167 4.71 12.80 13.47
N LYS A 168 4.07 13.43 14.46
CA LYS A 168 3.63 12.77 15.69
C LYS A 168 2.37 13.42 16.22
N ASN A 169 1.48 12.61 16.78
CA ASN A 169 0.38 13.08 17.60
C ASN A 169 0.28 12.24 18.88
N GLU A 170 -0.82 12.36 19.63
CA GLU A 170 -1.02 11.61 20.88
C GLU A 170 -1.01 10.10 20.70
N ARG A 171 -1.42 9.59 19.53
CA ARG A 171 -1.60 8.17 19.25
C ARG A 171 -0.50 7.55 18.38
N TYR A 172 0.04 8.30 17.43
CA TYR A 172 0.94 7.80 16.40
C TYR A 172 2.25 8.57 16.40
N ASP A 173 3.36 7.84 16.28
CA ASP A 173 4.69 8.37 15.99
C ASP A 173 5.13 7.83 14.63
N PHE A 174 5.15 8.69 13.61
CA PHE A 174 5.44 8.25 12.24
C PHE A 174 6.90 7.84 12.00
N ASN A 175 7.80 8.05 12.96
CA ASN A 175 9.14 7.45 12.91
C ASN A 175 9.13 5.97 13.32
N ASN A 176 8.07 5.51 13.99
CA ASN A 176 7.91 4.15 14.50
C ASN A 176 6.55 3.52 14.12
N PHE A 177 5.84 4.12 13.16
CA PHE A 177 4.44 3.82 12.90
C PHE A 177 4.19 2.36 12.51
N ILE A 178 5.06 1.77 11.68
CA ILE A 178 4.88 0.37 11.27
C ILE A 178 4.99 -0.58 12.49
N ASN A 179 5.89 -0.29 13.43
CA ASN A 179 5.98 -1.09 14.66
C ASN A 179 4.72 -0.89 15.53
N GLN A 180 4.25 0.35 15.69
CA GLN A 180 3.03 0.65 16.45
C GLN A 180 1.79 -0.02 15.85
N LEU A 181 1.68 -0.03 14.51
CA LEU A 181 0.63 -0.74 13.78
C LEU A 181 0.68 -2.25 14.05
N GLU A 182 1.88 -2.83 14.04
CA GLU A 182 2.07 -4.27 14.27
C GLU A 182 1.75 -4.66 15.72
N ASP A 183 2.17 -3.85 16.69
CA ASP A 183 1.83 -4.06 18.10
C ASP A 183 0.30 -3.98 18.30
N ASP A 184 -0.35 -2.96 17.75
CA ASP A 184 -1.81 -2.80 17.80
C ASP A 184 -2.54 -3.92 17.06
N PHE A 185 -1.97 -4.45 15.98
CA PHE A 185 -2.52 -5.60 15.27
C PHE A 185 -2.56 -6.86 16.14
N TYR A 186 -1.51 -7.13 16.91
CA TYR A 186 -1.50 -8.31 17.79
C TYR A 186 -2.38 -8.12 19.03
N GLU A 187 -2.56 -6.88 19.49
CA GLU A 187 -3.42 -6.55 20.63
C GLU A 187 -4.91 -6.46 20.26
N ASN A 188 -5.23 -5.83 19.13
CA ASN A 188 -6.61 -5.44 18.77
C ASN A 188 -7.06 -6.02 17.42
N GLY A 189 -6.17 -6.65 16.66
CA GLY A 189 -6.45 -7.15 15.33
C GLY A 189 -7.18 -8.50 15.30
N PRO A 190 -7.47 -9.01 14.10
CA PRO A 190 -8.35 -10.16 13.87
C PRO A 190 -7.78 -11.49 14.36
N LEU A 191 -6.49 -11.55 14.70
CA LEU A 191 -5.87 -12.75 15.27
C LEU A 191 -6.05 -12.83 16.78
N ASN A 192 -6.37 -11.72 17.46
CA ASN A 192 -6.60 -11.74 18.89
C ASN A 192 -7.82 -12.63 19.21
N GLU A 193 -7.64 -13.54 20.15
CA GLU A 193 -8.62 -14.57 20.54
C GLU A 193 -9.09 -15.54 19.43
N ALA A 194 -8.51 -15.44 18.23
CA ALA A 194 -8.88 -16.26 17.10
C ALA A 194 -8.15 -17.61 17.09
N PHE A 195 -8.75 -18.60 16.40
CA PHE A 195 -8.12 -19.89 16.15
C PHE A 195 -7.76 -20.00 14.66
N PHE A 196 -6.49 -20.29 14.36
CA PHE A 196 -5.96 -20.29 12.99
C PHE A 196 -4.79 -21.27 12.82
N ASP A 197 -4.49 -21.66 11.58
CA ASP A 197 -3.35 -22.52 11.26
C ASP A 197 -2.02 -21.73 11.13
N LEU A 198 -0.91 -22.44 10.86
CA LEU A 198 0.41 -21.81 10.66
C LEU A 198 0.48 -20.83 9.47
N LYS A 199 -0.54 -20.82 8.60
CA LYS A 199 -0.68 -19.91 7.47
C LYS A 199 -1.72 -18.82 7.73
N TYR A 200 -2.17 -18.65 8.98
CA TYR A 200 -3.17 -17.67 9.41
C TYR A 200 -4.55 -17.86 8.78
N ASN A 201 -4.90 -19.08 8.32
CA ASN A 201 -6.25 -19.40 7.92
C ASN A 201 -7.10 -19.64 9.16
N PHE A 202 -8.22 -18.92 9.29
CA PHE A 202 -9.14 -19.08 10.40
C PHE A 202 -9.82 -20.46 10.40
N ILE A 203 -9.87 -21.08 11.57
CA ILE A 203 -10.51 -22.38 11.79
C ILE A 203 -11.70 -22.17 12.71
N GLN A 204 -12.86 -22.64 12.30
CA GLN A 204 -14.06 -22.60 13.12
C GLN A 204 -13.96 -23.64 14.24
N ARG A 205 -14.03 -23.19 15.49
CA ARG A 205 -14.16 -24.08 16.66
C ARG A 205 -15.62 -24.39 16.94
N ASP A 206 -15.88 -25.59 17.43
CA ASP A 206 -17.18 -25.94 17.99
C ASP A 206 -17.41 -25.11 19.26
N ALA A 207 -18.51 -24.36 19.30
CA ALA A 207 -18.88 -23.53 20.45
C ALA A 207 -19.15 -24.38 21.71
N ASN A 208 -19.47 -25.66 21.53
CA ASN A 208 -19.78 -26.57 22.63
C ASN A 208 -18.55 -27.33 23.15
N ILE A 209 -17.35 -27.07 22.63
CA ILE A 209 -16.17 -27.89 22.93
C ILE A 209 -15.86 -27.90 24.44
N ASP A 210 -16.04 -26.77 25.13
CA ASP A 210 -15.81 -26.66 26.57
C ASP A 210 -16.90 -27.38 27.40
N ALA A 211 -18.11 -27.51 26.86
CA ALA A 211 -19.20 -28.26 27.47
C ALA A 211 -19.08 -29.78 27.24
N LEU A 212 -18.41 -30.19 26.16
CA LEU A 212 -18.16 -31.58 25.81
C LEU A 212 -16.93 -32.16 26.54
N LEU A 213 -16.09 -31.31 27.09
CA LEU A 213 -14.88 -31.68 27.83
C LEU A 213 -15.22 -31.94 29.30
N ALA A 214 -15.53 -33.19 29.64
CA ALA A 214 -15.63 -33.64 31.04
C ALA A 214 -14.22 -33.77 31.66
N TRP A 215 -13.75 -32.70 32.31
CA TRP A 215 -12.44 -32.69 32.97
C TRP A 215 -12.57 -33.03 34.45
N ASP A 216 -11.62 -33.82 34.96
CA ASP A 216 -11.37 -33.87 36.40
C ASP A 216 -11.00 -32.45 36.88
N PRO A 217 -11.73 -31.88 37.85
CA PRO A 217 -11.45 -30.55 38.39
C PRO A 217 -10.00 -30.35 38.84
N LYS A 218 -9.37 -31.39 39.40
CA LYS A 218 -7.97 -31.35 39.84
C LYS A 218 -7.00 -31.23 38.67
N VAL A 219 -7.28 -31.93 37.57
CA VAL A 219 -6.45 -31.86 36.35
C VAL A 219 -6.58 -30.49 35.70
N LYS A 220 -7.80 -29.93 35.67
CA LYS A 220 -8.04 -28.56 35.18
C LYS A 220 -7.27 -27.52 36.00
N GLU A 221 -7.34 -27.60 37.32
CA GLU A 221 -6.62 -26.68 38.21
C GLU A 221 -5.10 -26.81 38.07
N MET A 222 -4.58 -28.05 37.95
CA MET A 222 -3.15 -28.31 37.76
C MET A 222 -2.65 -27.73 36.43
N LEU A 223 -3.36 -27.96 35.32
CA LEU A 223 -3.01 -27.40 34.02
C LEU A 223 -3.10 -25.87 34.02
N TRP A 224 -4.11 -25.30 34.69
CA TRP A 224 -4.20 -23.85 34.85
C TRP A 224 -2.98 -23.30 35.58
N LYS A 225 -2.61 -23.91 36.71
CA LYS A 225 -1.44 -23.51 37.49
C LYS A 225 -0.16 -23.66 36.67
N ASP A 226 0.04 -24.80 36.01
CA ASP A 226 1.31 -25.11 35.32
C ASP A 226 1.47 -24.40 33.98
N ILE A 227 0.38 -24.00 33.30
CA ILE A 227 0.43 -23.29 32.02
C ILE A 227 0.36 -21.78 32.24
N ILE A 228 -0.70 -21.29 32.91
CA ILE A 228 -0.95 -19.85 33.06
C ILE A 228 0.05 -19.22 34.04
N THR A 229 0.38 -19.89 35.15
CA THR A 229 1.39 -19.35 36.08
C THR A 229 2.79 -19.40 35.47
N PHE A 230 3.07 -20.40 34.63
CA PHE A 230 4.35 -20.48 33.94
C PHE A 230 4.52 -19.34 32.91
N GLN A 231 3.47 -18.99 32.15
CA GLN A 231 3.51 -17.81 31.27
C GLN A 231 3.91 -16.54 32.02
N LYS A 232 3.38 -16.33 33.23
CA LYS A 232 3.76 -15.19 34.08
C LYS A 232 5.24 -15.23 34.53
N ALA A 233 5.83 -16.41 34.64
CA ALA A 233 7.21 -16.60 35.04
C ALA A 233 8.22 -16.51 33.87
N MET A 234 7.78 -16.72 32.62
CA MET A 234 8.64 -16.74 31.43
C MET A 234 9.57 -15.52 31.28
N PRO A 235 9.13 -14.26 31.49
CA PRO A 235 10.03 -13.10 31.36
C PRO A 235 11.18 -13.13 32.37
N LYS A 236 10.93 -13.63 33.58
CA LYS A 236 11.96 -13.76 34.63
C LYS A 236 12.92 -14.90 34.31
N LEU A 237 12.42 -16.03 33.81
CA LEU A 237 13.26 -17.17 33.39
C LEU A 237 14.21 -16.77 32.25
N GLN A 238 13.69 -16.03 31.25
CA GLN A 238 14.49 -15.55 30.13
C GLN A 238 15.63 -14.61 30.58
N LYS A 239 15.35 -13.67 31.49
CA LYS A 239 16.36 -12.78 32.07
C LYS A 239 17.48 -13.51 32.83
N LEU A 240 17.16 -14.69 33.38
CA LEU A 240 18.10 -15.54 34.10
C LEU A 240 18.87 -16.51 33.18
N GLY A 241 18.63 -16.47 31.86
CA GLY A 241 19.24 -17.41 30.90
C GLY A 241 18.72 -18.85 31.05
N LEU A 242 17.59 -19.04 31.71
CA LEU A 242 16.96 -20.35 31.91
C LEU A 242 16.00 -20.66 30.77
N ALA A 243 15.75 -21.96 30.55
CA ALA A 243 14.74 -22.41 29.61
C ALA A 243 13.37 -21.79 29.97
N ASN A 244 12.78 -21.08 29.02
CA ASN A 244 11.46 -20.46 29.13
C ASN A 244 10.39 -21.27 28.37
N SER A 245 10.68 -22.53 28.03
CA SER A 245 9.74 -23.46 27.40
C SER A 245 9.28 -24.52 28.40
N ARG A 246 8.05 -25.04 28.22
CA ARG A 246 7.45 -26.09 29.04
C ARG A 246 6.75 -27.10 28.12
N GLY A 247 7.13 -28.36 28.21
CA GLY A 247 6.40 -29.45 27.57
C GLY A 247 5.27 -29.95 28.46
N VAL A 248 4.09 -30.17 27.90
CA VAL A 248 2.96 -30.81 28.59
C VAL A 248 2.63 -32.08 27.82
N ILE A 249 2.66 -33.22 28.50
CA ILE A 249 2.24 -34.51 27.94
C ILE A 249 0.89 -34.83 28.56
N LEU A 250 -0.14 -34.84 27.72
CA LEU A 250 -1.43 -35.40 28.08
C LEU A 250 -1.44 -36.85 27.57
N ALA A 251 -1.37 -37.80 28.50
CA ALA A 251 -1.45 -39.22 28.21
C ALA A 251 -2.71 -39.78 28.89
N GLY A 252 -3.47 -40.56 28.13
CA GLY A 252 -4.70 -41.22 28.55
C GLY A 252 -4.88 -42.51 27.76
#